data_AF-A0A965NFR6-F1
#
_entry.id   AF-A0A965NFR6-F1
#
_cell.length_a   1.000
_cell.length_b   1.000
_cell.length_c   1.000
_cell.angle_alpha   90.00
_cell.angle_beta   90.00
_cell.angle_gamma   90.00
#
_symmetry.space_group_name_H-M   'P 1'
#
loop_
_entity.id
_entity.type
_entity.pdbx_description
1 polymer ?
#
loop_
_entity_poly.entity_id
_entity_poly.type
_entity_poly.pdbx_seq_one_letter_code
_entity_poly.pdbx_strand_id
1 'polypeptide(L)'
;MPHSRNARYNDVFNTILPLDRRFGEEIGFMTRVRLYVAPPRVESGTVVSYLAAANLSARVSSIKAVGGFPAIRGAGEDSYLCDAIRRMYGPESIWSFPLVLVEHDYGDKLSGTWRRSRFYGRGAAQRWIDKGGIPSVRPGPPFLLGLAIFLGLLTTPWMALVSLLVGPYIIWLPSTLKRARRAADRLSFPMFRFLDESLQVLGFASVVLRRFF
;
A
#
# COMPACT_ATOMS: atom_id res chain seq x y z
N MET A 1 11.89 12.38 -17.70
CA MET A 1 12.48 11.55 -16.62
C MET A 1 12.15 12.21 -15.29
N PRO A 2 11.74 11.48 -14.25
CA PRO A 2 11.38 12.08 -12.96
C PRO A 2 12.54 12.91 -12.38
N HIS A 3 12.32 14.22 -12.24
CA HIS A 3 13.36 15.17 -11.86
C HIS A 3 13.65 15.14 -10.35
N SER A 4 12.61 14.94 -9.52
CA SER A 4 12.74 14.94 -8.06
C SER A 4 13.06 13.56 -7.48
N ARG A 5 13.70 13.54 -6.31
CA ARG A 5 14.02 12.28 -5.59
C ARG A 5 12.76 11.54 -5.15
N ASN A 6 11.70 12.28 -4.82
CA ASN A 6 10.39 11.71 -4.47
C ASN A 6 9.72 11.06 -5.68
N ALA A 7 9.75 11.68 -6.86
CA ALA A 7 9.23 11.09 -8.08
C ALA A 7 9.99 9.81 -8.44
N ARG A 8 11.32 9.82 -8.37
CA ARG A 8 12.14 8.60 -8.58
C ARG A 8 11.85 7.49 -7.56
N TYR A 9 11.63 7.84 -6.29
CA TYR A 9 11.24 6.87 -5.27
C TYR A 9 9.90 6.20 -5.61
N ASN A 10 8.88 7.00 -5.99
CA ASN A 10 7.56 6.48 -6.33
C ASN A 10 7.55 5.69 -7.65
N ASP A 11 8.45 5.99 -8.59
CA ASP A 11 8.65 5.17 -9.80
C ASP A 11 9.18 3.75 -9.46
N VAL A 12 10.07 3.64 -8.48
CA VAL A 12 10.60 2.34 -8.03
C VAL A 12 9.60 1.55 -7.20
N PHE A 13 8.93 2.21 -6.25
CA PHE A 13 8.20 1.54 -5.16
C PHE A 13 6.69 1.74 -5.14
N ASN A 14 6.14 2.40 -6.17
CA ASN A 14 4.73 2.80 -6.35
C ASN A 14 3.86 2.57 -5.10
N THR A 15 3.60 3.66 -4.37
CA THR A 15 2.91 3.61 -3.09
C THR A 15 1.45 3.15 -3.21
N ILE A 16 0.88 3.19 -4.41
CA ILE A 16 -0.50 2.75 -4.69
C ILE A 16 -0.55 1.21 -4.70
N LEU A 17 -1.27 0.66 -3.71
CA LEU A 17 -1.38 -0.76 -3.38
C LEU A 17 -1.72 -1.64 -4.61
N PRO A 18 -0.78 -2.48 -5.07
CA PRO A 18 -1.06 -3.52 -6.07
C PRO A 18 -1.84 -4.70 -5.48
N LEU A 19 -1.78 -4.87 -4.16
CA LEU A 19 -2.28 -6.04 -3.42
C LEU A 19 -3.80 -6.19 -3.51
N ASP A 20 -4.55 -5.09 -3.46
CA ASP A 20 -6.01 -5.11 -3.41
C ASP A 20 -6.66 -5.16 -4.81
N ARG A 21 -5.85 -5.13 -5.89
CA ARG A 21 -6.40 -5.03 -7.25
C ARG A 21 -7.11 -6.29 -7.69
N ARG A 22 -6.61 -7.50 -7.44
CA ARG A 22 -7.20 -8.72 -8.03
C ARG A 22 -7.94 -9.61 -7.03
N PHE A 23 -7.58 -9.53 -5.77
CA PHE A 23 -8.04 -10.45 -4.75
C PHE A 23 -8.62 -9.58 -3.63
N GLY A 24 -9.93 -9.67 -3.43
CA GLY A 24 -10.62 -8.92 -2.39
C GLY A 24 -10.18 -9.33 -0.97
N GLU A 25 -10.99 -9.01 0.03
CA GLU A 25 -10.64 -9.22 1.43
C GLU A 25 -10.49 -10.71 1.83
N GLU A 26 -11.02 -11.64 1.01
CA GLU A 26 -11.12 -13.08 1.27
C GLU A 26 -9.82 -13.90 1.11
N ILE A 27 -8.70 -13.28 0.70
CA ILE A 27 -7.44 -14.03 0.58
C ILE A 27 -6.70 -14.17 1.91
N GLY A 28 -6.26 -15.41 2.18
CA GLY A 28 -5.47 -15.77 3.35
C GLY A 28 -4.12 -15.04 3.43
N PHE A 29 -3.56 -15.00 4.65
CA PHE A 29 -2.31 -14.31 4.96
C PHE A 29 -1.14 -14.69 4.03
N MET A 30 -0.94 -15.99 3.78
CA MET A 30 0.15 -16.47 2.92
C MET A 30 0.02 -15.99 1.48
N THR A 31 -1.20 -15.90 0.96
CA THR A 31 -1.47 -15.35 -0.37
C THR A 31 -1.11 -13.87 -0.42
N ARG A 32 -1.45 -13.09 0.61
CA ARG A 32 -1.06 -11.68 0.72
C ARG A 32 0.47 -11.49 0.73
N VAL A 33 1.19 -12.32 1.48
CA VAL A 33 2.66 -12.32 1.49
C VAL A 33 3.22 -12.66 0.10
N ARG A 34 2.68 -13.69 -0.57
CA ARG A 34 3.10 -14.07 -1.92
C ARG A 34 2.87 -12.94 -2.93
N LEU A 35 1.71 -12.30 -2.90
CA LEU A 35 1.38 -11.17 -3.77
C LEU A 35 2.22 -9.92 -3.46
N TYR A 36 2.70 -9.77 -2.23
CA TYR A 36 3.62 -8.70 -1.86
C TYR A 36 5.00 -8.92 -2.47
N VAL A 37 5.53 -10.15 -2.38
CA VAL A 37 6.85 -10.53 -2.91
C VAL A 37 6.85 -10.59 -4.44
N ALA A 38 5.78 -11.15 -5.02
CA ALA A 38 5.63 -11.35 -6.46
C ALA A 38 4.26 -10.84 -6.92
N PRO A 39 4.07 -9.52 -7.03
CA PRO A 39 2.80 -8.96 -7.47
C PRO A 39 2.51 -9.42 -8.91
N PRO A 40 1.30 -9.94 -9.18
CA PRO A 40 0.94 -10.39 -10.52
C PRO A 40 0.88 -9.20 -11.47
N ARG A 41 1.20 -9.45 -12.74
CA ARG A 41 0.88 -8.50 -13.81
C ARG A 41 -0.63 -8.50 -14.00
N VAL A 42 -1.22 -7.31 -14.07
CA VAL A 42 -2.64 -7.15 -14.41
C VAL A 42 -2.72 -7.01 -15.92
N GLU A 43 -3.42 -7.94 -16.56
CA GLU A 43 -3.65 -7.91 -18.01
C GLU A 43 -4.86 -7.03 -18.33
N SER A 44 -4.96 -6.58 -19.58
CA SER A 44 -6.12 -5.80 -20.02
C SER A 44 -7.39 -6.64 -20.00
N GLY A 45 -8.50 -6.05 -19.54
CA GLY A 45 -9.77 -6.75 -19.40
C GLY A 45 -9.83 -7.69 -18.19
N THR A 46 -8.87 -7.60 -17.26
CA THR A 46 -8.91 -8.42 -16.03
C THR A 46 -9.92 -7.83 -15.04
N VAL A 47 -10.79 -8.68 -14.49
CA VAL A 47 -11.65 -8.31 -13.36
C VAL A 47 -10.81 -8.04 -12.10
N VAL A 48 -11.12 -6.94 -11.43
CA VAL A 48 -10.41 -6.43 -10.26
C VAL A 48 -11.36 -6.13 -9.12
N SER A 49 -10.88 -6.20 -7.88
CA SER A 49 -11.62 -5.80 -6.68
C SER A 49 -11.51 -4.30 -6.38
N TYR A 50 -10.51 -3.62 -6.94
CA TYR A 50 -10.20 -2.24 -6.61
C TYR A 50 -9.47 -1.51 -7.75
N LEU A 51 -9.84 -0.25 -7.97
CA LEU A 51 -9.10 0.72 -8.77
C LEU A 51 -9.00 2.04 -7.98
N ALA A 52 -7.88 2.73 -8.10
CA ALA A 52 -7.73 4.08 -7.54
C ALA A 52 -8.63 5.05 -8.33
N ALA A 53 -9.32 5.96 -7.66
CA ALA A 53 -10.29 6.86 -8.29
C ALA A 53 -9.67 7.74 -9.36
N ALA A 54 -8.40 8.11 -9.21
CA ALA A 54 -7.65 8.86 -10.21
C ALA A 54 -7.56 8.17 -11.58
N ASN A 55 -7.78 6.84 -11.65
CA ASN A 55 -7.82 6.08 -12.90
C ASN A 55 -9.11 5.24 -13.02
N LEU A 56 -10.20 5.68 -12.38
CA LEU A 56 -11.49 5.02 -12.43
C LEU A 56 -12.43 5.79 -13.34
N SER A 57 -13.06 5.09 -14.28
CA SER A 57 -14.15 5.62 -15.11
C SER A 57 -15.41 4.81 -14.89
N ALA A 58 -16.52 5.48 -14.61
CA ALA A 58 -17.82 4.84 -14.36
C ALA A 58 -18.96 5.72 -14.86
N ARG A 59 -20.11 5.10 -15.15
CA ARG A 59 -21.34 5.83 -15.45
C ARG A 59 -21.79 6.59 -14.20
N VAL A 60 -22.15 7.85 -14.35
CA VAL A 60 -22.64 8.69 -13.24
C VAL A 60 -23.86 8.05 -12.55
N SER A 61 -24.77 7.45 -13.31
CA SER A 61 -25.93 6.73 -12.77
C SER A 61 -25.52 5.55 -11.89
N SER A 62 -24.47 4.81 -12.25
CA SER A 62 -23.96 3.69 -11.45
C SER A 62 -23.34 4.16 -10.14
N ILE A 63 -22.59 5.27 -10.16
CA ILE A 63 -22.03 5.87 -8.93
C ILE A 63 -23.15 6.38 -8.01
N LYS A 64 -24.18 7.03 -8.56
CA LYS A 64 -25.34 7.48 -7.78
C LYS A 64 -26.13 6.32 -7.18
N ALA A 65 -26.32 5.24 -7.93
CA ALA A 65 -27.06 4.07 -7.47
C ALA A 65 -26.44 3.43 -6.23
N VAL A 66 -25.11 3.38 -6.13
CA VAL A 66 -24.39 2.84 -4.96
C VAL A 66 -24.26 3.84 -3.80
N GLY A 67 -24.88 5.01 -3.89
CA GLY A 67 -24.85 6.05 -2.84
C GLY A 67 -23.71 7.06 -2.96
N GLY A 68 -22.91 7.02 -4.04
CA GLY A 68 -21.81 7.94 -4.28
C GLY A 68 -20.54 7.64 -3.47
N PHE A 69 -19.63 8.61 -3.45
CA PHE A 69 -18.41 8.52 -2.62
C PHE A 69 -18.79 8.78 -1.16
N PRO A 70 -18.41 7.88 -0.23
CA PRO A 70 -18.73 8.07 1.17
C PRO A 70 -17.90 9.22 1.75
N ALA A 71 -18.49 10.00 2.66
CA ALA A 71 -17.80 11.07 3.38
C ALA A 71 -16.90 10.49 4.48
N ILE A 72 -15.81 9.83 4.09
CA ILE A 72 -14.88 9.19 5.02
C ILE A 72 -13.71 10.16 5.26
N ARG A 73 -13.44 10.45 6.53
CA ARG A 73 -12.22 11.19 6.90
C ARG A 73 -11.00 10.28 6.76
N GLY A 74 -10.39 10.25 5.58
CA GLY A 74 -9.14 9.52 5.35
C GLY A 74 -8.99 9.00 3.93
N ALA A 75 -7.86 8.36 3.64
CA ALA A 75 -7.69 7.68 2.36
C ALA A 75 -8.50 6.37 2.34
N GLY A 76 -9.05 6.00 1.19
CA GLY A 76 -9.74 4.71 1.01
C GLY A 76 -11.17 4.80 0.49
N GLU A 77 -11.71 6.01 0.26
CA GLU A 77 -13.04 6.24 -0.36
C GLU A 77 -13.23 5.40 -1.63
N ASP A 78 -12.20 5.38 -2.48
CA ASP A 78 -12.12 4.59 -3.71
C ASP A 78 -12.43 3.10 -3.48
N SER A 79 -11.91 2.52 -2.40
CA SER A 79 -12.13 1.11 -2.10
C SER A 79 -13.55 0.87 -1.60
N TYR A 80 -14.09 1.74 -0.74
CA TYR A 80 -15.50 1.64 -0.33
C TYR A 80 -16.44 1.74 -1.53
N LEU A 81 -16.15 2.66 -2.45
CA LEU A 81 -16.91 2.78 -3.69
C LEU A 81 -16.82 1.51 -4.54
N CYS A 82 -15.62 0.96 -4.73
CA CYS A 82 -15.43 -0.30 -5.46
C CYS A 82 -16.19 -1.46 -4.81
N ASP A 83 -16.16 -1.56 -3.48
CA ASP A 83 -16.91 -2.59 -2.75
C ASP A 83 -18.42 -2.41 -2.89
N ALA A 84 -18.92 -1.17 -2.84
CA ALA A 84 -20.34 -0.88 -3.03
C ALA A 84 -20.80 -1.23 -4.46
N ILE A 85 -19.98 -0.90 -5.48
CA ILE A 85 -20.20 -1.29 -6.88
C ILE A 85 -20.26 -2.82 -7.00
N ARG A 86 -19.30 -3.54 -6.41
CA ARG A 86 -19.27 -5.00 -6.48
C ARG A 86 -20.42 -5.68 -5.74
N ARG A 87 -20.90 -5.10 -4.65
CA ARG A 87 -22.10 -5.59 -3.93
C ARG A 87 -23.38 -5.37 -4.74
N MET A 88 -23.49 -4.23 -5.43
CA MET A 88 -24.69 -3.88 -6.21
C MET A 88 -24.74 -4.58 -7.57
N TYR A 89 -23.62 -4.62 -8.29
CA TYR A 89 -23.54 -5.09 -9.68
C TYR A 89 -22.82 -6.43 -9.85
N GLY A 90 -22.38 -7.05 -8.75
CA GLY A 90 -21.69 -8.33 -8.74
C GLY A 90 -20.16 -8.21 -8.76
N PRO A 91 -19.44 -9.32 -8.44
CA PRO A 91 -17.99 -9.32 -8.26
C PRO A 91 -17.20 -8.99 -9.54
N GLU A 92 -17.81 -9.14 -10.72
CA GLU A 92 -17.22 -8.90 -12.05
C GLU A 92 -17.48 -7.48 -12.59
N SER A 93 -17.93 -6.56 -11.75
CA SER A 93 -18.34 -5.21 -12.18
C SER A 93 -17.19 -4.22 -12.41
N ILE A 94 -15.95 -4.55 -12.02
CA ILE A 94 -14.79 -3.65 -12.14
C ILE A 94 -13.71 -4.31 -12.99
N TRP A 95 -13.32 -3.60 -14.05
CA TRP A 95 -12.43 -4.10 -15.09
C TRP A 95 -11.20 -3.21 -15.17
N SER A 96 -10.01 -3.82 -15.24
CA SER A 96 -8.75 -3.10 -15.39
C SER A 96 -8.28 -3.09 -16.84
N PHE A 97 -8.07 -1.90 -17.38
CA PHE A 97 -7.46 -1.67 -18.70
C PHE A 97 -6.15 -0.89 -18.52
N PRO A 98 -5.01 -1.58 -18.33
CA PRO A 98 -3.72 -0.97 -17.99
C PRO A 98 -3.09 -0.18 -19.15
N LEU A 99 -3.76 -0.10 -20.30
CA LEU A 99 -3.33 0.66 -21.47
C LEU A 99 -3.51 2.18 -21.28
N VAL A 100 -4.37 2.60 -20.35
CA VAL A 100 -4.57 4.02 -20.01
C VAL A 100 -3.71 4.35 -18.79
N LEU A 101 -2.66 5.13 -19.02
CA LEU A 101 -1.72 5.54 -17.99
C LEU A 101 -2.13 6.88 -17.40
N VAL A 102 -2.36 6.88 -16.08
CA VAL A 102 -2.47 8.11 -15.29
C VAL A 102 -1.15 8.31 -14.57
N GLU A 103 -0.45 9.39 -14.93
CA GLU A 103 0.72 9.84 -14.20
C GLU A 103 0.27 10.68 -13.00
N HIS A 104 0.70 10.29 -11.81
CA HIS A 104 0.41 11.04 -10.60
C HIS A 104 1.60 11.92 -10.27
N ASP A 105 1.39 13.23 -10.13
CA ASP A 105 2.41 14.11 -9.58
C ASP A 105 2.49 13.91 -8.06
N TYR A 106 3.54 13.24 -7.61
CA TYR A 106 3.80 13.00 -6.19
C TYR A 106 4.39 14.23 -5.48
N GLY A 107 4.70 15.30 -6.20
CA GLY A 107 5.44 16.47 -5.75
C GLY A 107 6.92 16.17 -5.47
N ASP A 108 7.66 17.18 -5.01
CA ASP A 108 9.11 17.04 -4.81
C ASP A 108 9.52 16.47 -3.45
N LYS A 109 8.63 16.56 -2.46
CA LYS A 109 8.95 16.28 -1.05
C LYS A 109 8.54 14.87 -0.63
N LEU A 110 9.49 14.09 -0.11
CA LEU A 110 9.23 12.78 0.50
C LEU A 110 8.25 12.85 1.67
N SER A 111 8.22 13.98 2.40
CA SER A 111 7.27 14.18 3.50
C SER A 111 5.82 14.06 3.05
N GLY A 112 5.48 14.45 1.81
CA GLY A 112 4.15 14.26 1.25
C GLY A 112 3.81 12.78 1.02
N THR A 113 4.79 11.99 0.58
CA THR A 113 4.65 10.53 0.41
C THR A 113 4.48 9.83 1.74
N TRP A 114 5.33 10.14 2.73
CA TRP A 114 5.25 9.60 4.09
C TRP A 114 3.95 9.97 4.82
N ARG A 115 3.50 11.22 4.65
CA ARG A 115 2.18 11.65 5.12
C ARG A 115 1.10 10.77 4.51
N ARG A 116 1.10 10.56 3.18
CA ARG A 116 0.13 9.69 2.49
C ARG A 116 0.16 8.26 3.00
N SER A 117 1.33 7.67 3.21
CA SER A 117 1.42 6.30 3.73
C SER A 117 0.81 6.16 5.11
N ARG A 118 1.02 7.14 6.00
CA ARG A 118 0.30 7.20 7.28
C ARG A 118 -1.22 7.30 7.07
N PHE A 119 -1.68 8.12 6.11
CA PHE A 119 -3.11 8.22 5.77
C PHE A 119 -3.68 6.90 5.22
N TYR A 120 -2.95 6.17 4.36
CA TYR A 120 -3.36 4.86 3.88
C TYR A 120 -3.47 3.84 5.00
N GLY A 121 -2.55 3.88 5.97
CA GLY A 121 -2.63 3.06 7.18
C GLY A 121 -3.90 3.29 7.98
N ARG A 122 -4.27 4.56 8.19
CA ARG A 122 -5.52 4.93 8.87
C ARG A 122 -6.76 4.42 8.12
N GLY A 123 -6.76 4.56 6.79
CA GLY A 123 -7.84 4.04 5.93
C GLY A 123 -8.01 2.53 6.02
N ALA A 124 -6.90 1.79 6.01
CA ALA A 124 -6.91 0.34 6.20
C ALA A 124 -7.44 -0.07 7.58
N ALA A 125 -7.10 0.69 8.64
CA ALA A 125 -7.64 0.45 9.98
C ALA A 125 -9.14 0.70 10.07
N GLN A 126 -9.62 1.81 9.52
CA GLN A 126 -11.06 2.10 9.52
C GLN A 126 -11.83 0.99 8.78
N ARG A 127 -11.35 0.57 7.61
CA ARG A 127 -11.96 -0.52 6.85
C ARG A 127 -11.99 -1.82 7.64
N TRP A 128 -10.89 -2.16 8.30
CA TRP A 128 -10.82 -3.35 9.14
C TRP A 128 -11.77 -3.29 10.34
N ILE A 129 -11.93 -2.11 10.97
CA ILE A 129 -12.91 -1.92 12.05
C ILE A 129 -14.34 -2.08 11.54
N ASP A 130 -14.64 -1.53 10.36
CA ASP A 130 -16.00 -1.54 9.80
C ASP A 130 -16.43 -2.92 9.30
N LYS A 131 -15.49 -3.72 8.78
CA LYS A 131 -15.79 -4.98 8.10
C LYS A 131 -15.24 -6.24 8.77
N GLY A 132 -14.29 -6.10 9.68
CA GLY A 132 -13.55 -7.22 10.27
C GLY A 132 -12.57 -7.89 9.30
N GLY A 133 -12.27 -9.17 9.55
CA GLY A 133 -11.39 -9.98 8.70
C GLY A 133 -9.89 -9.72 8.89
N ILE A 134 -9.10 -10.00 7.85
CA ILE A 134 -7.64 -9.80 7.85
C ILE A 134 -7.34 -8.34 7.45
N PRO A 135 -6.61 -7.57 8.26
CA PRO A 135 -6.32 -6.18 7.96
C PRO A 135 -5.51 -6.04 6.66
N SER A 136 -5.93 -5.10 5.80
CA SER A 136 -5.23 -4.75 4.55
C SER A 136 -4.01 -3.85 4.77
N VAL A 137 -3.26 -4.08 5.86
CA VAL A 137 -1.93 -3.50 6.05
C VAL A 137 -0.94 -4.38 5.31
N ARG A 138 0.06 -3.79 4.63
CA ARG A 138 1.15 -4.56 4.01
C ARG A 138 1.78 -5.47 5.07
N PRO A 139 1.49 -6.78 5.06
CA PRO A 139 2.01 -7.68 6.06
C PRO A 139 3.35 -8.17 5.55
N GLY A 140 4.43 -7.80 6.23
CA GLY A 140 5.70 -8.43 5.92
C GLY A 140 6.86 -7.66 6.53
N PRO A 141 7.55 -6.78 5.80
CA PRO A 141 8.88 -6.38 6.24
C PRO A 141 8.97 -5.55 7.52
N PRO A 142 8.18 -4.48 7.75
CA PRO A 142 8.37 -3.66 8.94
C PRO A 142 7.94 -4.35 10.22
N PHE A 143 6.92 -5.22 10.16
CA PHE A 143 6.49 -6.01 11.31
C PHE A 143 7.54 -7.07 11.69
N LEU A 144 8.05 -7.81 10.70
CA LEU A 144 9.10 -8.81 10.92
C LEU A 144 10.42 -8.16 11.39
N LEU A 145 10.80 -7.04 10.78
CA LEU A 145 11.96 -6.27 11.22
C LEU A 145 11.75 -5.67 12.61
N GLY A 146 10.56 -5.17 12.92
CA GLY A 146 10.22 -4.68 14.25
C GLY A 146 10.33 -5.77 15.31
N LEU A 147 9.85 -6.98 15.01
CA LEU A 147 9.98 -8.14 15.89
C LEU A 147 11.45 -8.56 16.06
N ALA A 148 12.24 -8.60 14.97
CA ALA A 148 13.67 -8.91 15.04
C ALA A 148 14.45 -7.87 15.86
N ILE A 149 14.14 -6.58 15.70
CA ILE A 149 14.70 -5.49 16.49
C ILE A 149 14.32 -5.67 17.96
N PHE A 150 13.05 -5.92 18.26
CA PHE A 150 12.58 -6.11 19.63
C PHE A 150 13.26 -7.30 20.31
N LEU A 151 13.30 -8.47 19.66
CA LEU A 151 14.00 -9.65 20.17
C LEU A 151 15.51 -9.40 20.33
N GLY A 152 16.11 -8.66 19.40
CA GLY A 152 17.50 -8.22 19.49
C GLY A 152 17.74 -7.35 20.73
N LEU A 153 16.82 -6.41 21.04
CA LEU A 153 16.95 -5.59 22.25
C LEU A 153 16.88 -6.41 23.54
N LEU A 154 16.09 -7.49 23.55
CA LEU A 154 15.97 -8.40 24.70
C LEU A 154 17.18 -9.31 24.88
N THR A 155 17.92 -9.61 23.81
CA THR A 155 18.99 -10.61 23.82
C THR A 155 20.37 -9.99 23.65
N THR A 156 20.58 -9.19 22.60
CA THR A 156 21.86 -8.59 22.24
C THR A 156 21.61 -7.30 21.44
N PRO A 157 21.80 -6.10 22.04
CA PRO A 157 21.48 -4.82 21.41
C PRO A 157 22.11 -4.61 20.02
N TRP A 158 23.28 -5.20 19.77
CA TRP A 158 23.91 -5.17 18.44
C TRP A 158 23.11 -5.89 17.36
N MET A 159 22.39 -6.97 17.69
CA MET A 159 21.50 -7.63 16.74
C MET A 159 20.32 -6.75 16.37
N ALA A 160 19.81 -5.93 17.30
CA ALA A 160 18.78 -4.94 16.99
C ALA A 160 19.31 -3.87 16.03
N LEU A 161 20.52 -3.35 16.29
CA LEU A 161 21.17 -2.38 15.42
C LEU A 161 21.43 -2.94 14.02
N VAL A 162 21.98 -4.16 13.92
CA VAL A 162 22.22 -4.84 12.64
C VAL A 162 20.91 -5.07 11.90
N SER A 163 19.85 -5.51 12.58
CA SER A 163 18.53 -5.72 11.96
C SER A 163 17.96 -4.41 11.39
N LEU A 164 18.10 -3.31 12.12
CA LEU A 164 17.65 -1.99 11.68
C LEU A 164 18.43 -1.48 10.47
N LEU A 165 19.76 -1.66 10.46
CA LEU A 165 20.64 -1.12 9.41
C LEU A 165 20.70 -2.00 8.17
N VAL A 166 20.69 -3.32 8.31
CA VAL A 166 20.90 -4.27 7.21
C VAL A 166 19.58 -4.83 6.69
N GLY A 167 18.60 -5.02 7.57
CA GLY A 167 17.31 -5.62 7.23
C GLY A 167 16.60 -4.96 6.04
N PRO A 168 16.47 -3.63 5.99
CA PRO A 168 15.87 -2.96 4.84
C PRO A 168 16.58 -3.26 3.51
N TYR A 169 17.91 -3.37 3.53
CA TYR A 169 18.68 -3.69 2.32
C TYR A 169 18.46 -5.13 1.88
N ILE A 170 18.42 -6.09 2.80
CA ILE A 170 18.13 -7.49 2.45
C ILE A 170 16.79 -7.59 1.72
N ILE A 171 15.77 -6.85 2.21
CA ILE A 171 14.41 -6.97 1.70
C ILE A 171 14.19 -6.19 0.40
N TRP A 172 14.63 -4.93 0.33
CA TRP A 172 14.25 -4.03 -0.77
C TRP A 172 15.38 -3.71 -1.76
N LEU A 173 16.64 -4.04 -1.46
CA LEU A 173 17.73 -3.79 -2.39
C LEU A 173 17.53 -4.52 -3.74
N PRO A 174 17.09 -5.79 -3.82
CA PRO A 174 16.88 -6.44 -5.11
C PRO A 174 15.89 -5.70 -6.02
N SER A 175 14.78 -5.21 -5.45
CA SER A 175 13.78 -4.41 -6.16
C SER A 175 14.32 -3.03 -6.57
N THR A 176 15.17 -2.45 -5.72
CA THR A 176 15.81 -1.15 -5.98
C THR A 176 16.83 -1.27 -7.10
N LEU A 177 17.71 -2.29 -7.09
CA LEU A 177 18.73 -2.49 -8.11
C LEU A 177 18.14 -2.67 -9.51
N LYS A 178 16.98 -3.34 -9.60
CA LYS A 178 16.27 -3.57 -10.87
C LYS A 178 15.72 -2.29 -11.51
N ARG A 179 15.42 -1.24 -10.72
CA ARG A 179 14.64 -0.08 -11.18
C ARG A 179 15.35 1.26 -10.99
N ALA A 180 16.15 1.41 -9.94
CA ALA A 180 16.89 2.63 -9.64
C ALA A 180 18.15 2.75 -10.52
N ARG A 181 18.23 3.86 -11.24
CA ARG A 181 19.36 4.17 -12.13
C ARG A 181 20.57 4.78 -11.41
N ARG A 182 20.35 5.55 -10.33
CA ARG A 182 21.39 6.28 -9.61
C ARG A 182 21.90 5.51 -8.40
N ALA A 183 23.22 5.55 -8.14
CA ALA A 183 23.83 4.92 -6.98
C ALA A 183 23.26 5.45 -5.65
N ALA A 184 23.08 6.77 -5.52
CA ALA A 184 22.48 7.38 -4.33
C ALA A 184 21.05 6.88 -4.04
N ASP A 185 20.27 6.60 -5.09
CA ASP A 185 18.91 6.05 -4.95
C ASP A 185 18.97 4.57 -4.48
N ARG A 186 19.92 3.78 -5.00
CA ARG A 186 20.17 2.39 -4.57
C ARG A 186 20.53 2.28 -3.09
N LEU A 187 21.30 3.24 -2.59
CA LEU A 187 21.69 3.30 -1.18
C LEU A 187 20.57 3.77 -0.26
N SER A 188 19.71 4.68 -0.71
CA SER A 188 18.75 5.34 0.20
C SER A 188 17.34 4.79 0.13
N PHE A 189 16.89 4.28 -1.03
CA PHE A 189 15.50 3.87 -1.20
C PHE A 189 15.09 2.68 -0.33
N PRO A 190 15.93 1.68 -0.02
CA PRO A 190 15.56 0.63 0.92
C PRO A 190 15.15 1.19 2.30
N MET A 191 15.91 2.16 2.83
CA MET A 191 15.58 2.84 4.09
C MET A 191 14.33 3.71 3.97
N PHE A 192 14.15 4.41 2.84
CA PHE A 192 12.94 5.18 2.61
C PHE A 192 11.70 4.28 2.54
N ARG A 193 11.84 3.09 1.94
CA ARG A 193 10.76 2.12 1.85
C ARG A 193 10.42 1.53 3.22
N PHE A 194 11.43 1.24 4.04
CA PHE A 194 11.22 0.85 5.43
C PHE A 194 10.41 1.90 6.19
N LEU A 195 10.82 3.18 6.14
CA LEU A 195 10.12 4.26 6.80
C LEU A 195 8.69 4.45 6.28
N ASP A 196 8.51 4.36 4.96
CA ASP A 196 7.23 4.49 4.29
C ASP A 196 6.21 3.43 4.76
N GLU A 197 6.62 2.16 4.79
CA GLU A 197 5.76 1.08 5.28
C GLU A 197 5.57 1.12 6.81
N SER A 198 6.60 1.49 7.59
CA SER A 198 6.46 1.71 9.04
C SER A 198 5.44 2.81 9.36
N LEU A 199 5.43 3.91 8.60
CA LEU A 199 4.46 4.98 8.77
C LEU A 199 3.03 4.52 8.44
N GLN A 200 2.86 3.59 7.49
CA GLN A 200 1.58 2.96 7.23
C GLN A 200 1.12 2.13 8.44
N VAL A 201 2.00 1.31 9.03
CA VAL A 201 1.70 0.54 10.25
C VAL A 201 1.34 1.46 11.41
N LEU A 202 2.10 2.54 11.63
CA LEU A 202 1.81 3.54 12.67
C LEU A 202 0.48 4.26 12.42
N GLY A 203 0.16 4.54 11.16
CA GLY A 203 -1.14 5.07 10.76
C GLY A 203 -2.27 4.15 11.17
N PHE A 204 -2.14 2.85 10.87
CA PHE A 204 -3.11 1.83 11.23
C PHE A 204 -3.27 1.71 12.75
N ALA A 205 -2.17 1.51 13.48
CA ALA A 205 -2.16 1.37 14.93
C ALA A 205 -2.78 2.58 15.63
N SER A 206 -2.55 3.80 15.12
CA SER A 206 -3.12 5.03 15.71
C SER A 206 -4.65 5.10 15.69
N VAL A 207 -5.31 4.40 14.77
CA VAL A 207 -6.78 4.33 14.71
C VAL A 207 -7.29 3.20 15.58
N VAL A 208 -6.65 2.03 15.50
CA VAL A 208 -7.01 0.86 16.31
C VAL A 208 -6.90 1.17 17.80
N LEU A 209 -5.77 1.73 18.24
CA LEU A 209 -5.56 2.06 19.65
C LEU A 209 -6.64 3.00 20.19
N ARG A 210 -6.99 4.06 19.45
CA ARG A 210 -8.05 5.02 19.86
C ARG A 210 -9.46 4.42 19.92
N ARG A 211 -9.69 3.28 19.26
CA ARG A 211 -11.00 2.64 19.23
C ARG A 211 -11.18 1.69 20.40
N PHE A 212 -10.11 1.05 20.87
CA PHE A 212 -10.14 -0.02 21.85
C PHE A 212 -9.53 0.34 23.21
N PHE A 213 -8.83 1.47 23.32
CA PHE A 213 -8.27 2.03 24.55
C PHE A 213 -8.61 3.52 24.65
#